data_AF-A0A1F9BYV0-F1
#
_entry.id   AF-A0A1F9BYV0-F1
#
_cell.length_a   1.000
_cell.length_b   1.000
_cell.length_c   1.000
_cell.angle_alpha   90.00
_cell.angle_beta   90.00
_cell.angle_gamma   90.00
#
_symmetry.space_group_name_H-M   'P 1'
#
loop_
_entity.id
_entity.type
_entity.pdbx_description
1 polymer ?
#
loop_
_entity_poly.entity_id
_entity_poly.type
_entity_poly.pdbx_seq_one_letter_code
_entity_poly.pdbx_strand_id
1 'polypeptide(L)'
;MARIGIITCSNCTQESNCASVVCLGDLRKRRGFFEKYPKEEPLDLIGIINCAGCPTVAAPEKIMKKVQALAEFKIDALHLSFCLTALCPFINKYVKIIKKSLPQIKIIRGTHKPVEKTDFQKGVKELLCQTLTSPQTMTDMIKGTLKIPQE
;
A
#
# COMPACT_ATOMS: atom_id res chain seq x y z
N MET A 1 -5.21 -11.18 -21.52
CA MET A 1 -5.12 -11.49 -20.07
C MET A 1 -4.08 -10.58 -19.48
N ALA A 2 -4.42 -9.79 -18.45
CA ALA A 2 -3.44 -8.89 -17.82
C ALA A 2 -2.89 -9.50 -16.52
N ARG A 3 -1.57 -9.60 -16.43
CA ARG A 3 -0.80 -10.09 -15.29
C ARG A 3 -0.48 -8.93 -14.35
N ILE A 4 -1.07 -8.96 -13.17
CA ILE A 4 -1.08 -7.84 -12.24
C ILE A 4 -0.11 -8.09 -11.08
N GLY A 5 0.79 -7.13 -10.86
CA GLY A 5 1.53 -6.97 -9.61
C GLY A 5 0.95 -5.82 -8.79
N ILE A 6 0.83 -5.98 -7.47
CA ILE A 6 0.38 -4.92 -6.56
C ILE A 6 1.48 -4.60 -5.56
N ILE A 7 1.74 -3.31 -5.36
CA ILE A 7 2.58 -2.83 -4.26
C ILE A 7 1.78 -1.99 -3.27
N THR A 8 1.88 -2.35 -1.99
CA THR A 8 1.15 -1.75 -0.86
C THR A 8 2.05 -0.90 0.03
N CYS A 9 1.47 -0.06 0.89
CA CYS A 9 2.23 0.70 1.88
C CYS A 9 2.63 -0.21 3.06
N SER A 10 3.92 -0.23 3.43
CA SER A 10 4.38 -0.97 4.61
C SER A 10 3.69 -0.48 5.89
N ASN A 11 3.58 0.83 6.10
CA ASN A 11 2.97 1.36 7.32
C ASN A 11 1.50 0.92 7.43
N CYS A 12 0.75 0.97 6.34
CA CYS A 12 -0.64 0.50 6.39
C CYS A 12 -0.74 -1.01 6.63
N THR A 13 0.11 -1.81 5.99
CA THR A 13 0.02 -3.28 6.11
C THR A 13 0.58 -3.82 7.42
N GLN A 14 1.63 -3.21 7.97
CA GLN A 14 2.37 -3.68 9.14
C GLN A 14 1.97 -2.96 10.43
N GLU A 15 1.75 -1.64 10.39
CA GLU A 15 1.45 -0.86 11.60
C GLU A 15 -0.05 -0.71 11.84
N SER A 16 -0.84 -0.61 10.77
CA SER A 16 -2.31 -0.46 10.88
C SER A 16 -3.09 -1.74 10.54
N ASN A 17 -2.42 -2.89 10.49
CA ASN A 17 -3.04 -4.21 10.25
C ASN A 17 -3.89 -4.30 8.96
N CYS A 18 -3.55 -3.55 7.91
CA CYS A 18 -4.29 -3.61 6.65
C CYS A 18 -4.02 -4.93 5.92
N ALA A 19 -5.01 -5.82 5.89
CA ALA A 19 -4.97 -7.10 5.18
C ALA A 19 -5.14 -6.97 3.66
N SER A 20 -5.11 -5.76 3.08
CA SER A 20 -5.29 -5.50 1.64
C SER A 20 -6.60 -6.02 1.03
N VAL A 21 -7.61 -6.29 1.87
CA VAL A 21 -8.89 -6.89 1.46
C VAL A 21 -9.63 -6.08 0.40
N VAL A 22 -9.59 -4.75 0.48
CA VAL A 22 -10.25 -3.87 -0.48
C VAL A 22 -9.50 -3.86 -1.82
N CYS A 23 -8.15 -3.84 -1.79
CA CYS A 23 -7.34 -3.95 -3.01
C CYS A 23 -7.66 -5.23 -3.80
N LEU A 24 -7.71 -6.36 -3.10
CA LEU A 24 -8.02 -7.67 -3.70
C LEU A 24 -9.49 -7.80 -4.08
N GLY A 25 -10.39 -7.22 -3.27
CA GLY A 25 -11.82 -7.16 -3.55
C GLY A 25 -12.12 -6.42 -4.84
N ASP A 26 -11.53 -5.24 -5.04
CA ASP A 26 -11.72 -4.43 -6.25
C ASP A 26 -11.02 -5.02 -7.47
N LEU A 27 -9.90 -5.74 -7.30
CA LEU A 27 -9.32 -6.54 -8.39
C LEU A 27 -10.30 -7.61 -8.87
N ARG A 28 -10.84 -8.42 -7.95
CA ARG A 28 -11.79 -9.49 -8.28
C ARG A 28 -13.09 -8.96 -8.89
N LYS A 29 -13.60 -7.85 -8.34
CA LYS A 29 -14.86 -7.22 -8.78
C LYS A 29 -14.68 -6.25 -9.95
N ARG A 30 -13.45 -6.03 -10.43
CA ARG A 30 -13.07 -5.06 -11.46
C ARG A 30 -13.61 -3.65 -11.19
N ARG A 31 -13.32 -3.12 -10.00
CA ARG A 31 -13.74 -1.79 -9.57
C ARG A 31 -12.55 -0.85 -9.42
N GLY A 32 -12.83 0.45 -9.37
CA GLY A 32 -11.81 1.46 -9.14
C GLY A 32 -10.79 1.47 -10.28
N PHE A 33 -9.51 1.30 -9.94
CA PHE A 33 -8.44 1.36 -10.96
C PHE A 33 -8.33 0.10 -11.81
N PHE A 34 -9.12 -0.94 -11.54
CA PHE A 34 -9.21 -2.14 -12.36
C PHE A 34 -10.28 -2.06 -13.46
N GLU A 35 -11.13 -1.03 -13.47
CA GLU A 35 -12.18 -0.83 -14.49
C GLU A 35 -11.61 -0.60 -15.90
N LYS A 36 -10.34 -0.19 -15.99
CA LYS A 36 -9.64 0.07 -17.26
C LYS A 36 -9.25 -1.17 -18.04
N TYR A 37 -9.37 -2.36 -17.44
CA TYR A 37 -9.05 -3.61 -18.12
C TYR A 37 -10.29 -4.19 -18.80
N PRO A 38 -10.18 -4.76 -20.01
CA PRO A 38 -11.31 -5.37 -20.72
C PRO A 38 -12.03 -6.39 -19.84
N LYS A 39 -13.37 -6.34 -19.77
CA LYS A 39 -14.15 -7.19 -18.87
C LYS A 39 -14.10 -8.66 -19.29
N GLU A 40 -13.92 -8.88 -20.60
CA GLU A 40 -13.91 -10.15 -21.31
C GLU A 40 -12.58 -10.90 -21.13
N GLU A 41 -11.51 -10.21 -20.71
CA GLU A 41 -10.20 -10.82 -20.49
C GLU A 41 -9.89 -11.02 -19.01
N PRO A 42 -9.41 -12.19 -18.57
CA PRO A 42 -9.09 -12.43 -17.16
C PRO A 42 -7.99 -11.49 -16.64
N LEU A 43 -8.11 -11.13 -15.36
CA LEU A 43 -7.06 -10.49 -14.56
C LEU A 43 -6.41 -11.53 -13.67
N ASP A 44 -5.11 -11.71 -13.81
CA ASP A 44 -4.34 -12.67 -13.04
C ASP A 44 -3.47 -11.92 -12.01
N LEU A 45 -3.68 -12.19 -10.73
CA LEU A 45 -2.85 -11.60 -9.67
C LEU A 45 -1.59 -12.45 -9.52
N ILE A 46 -0.48 -11.95 -10.04
CA ILE A 46 0.81 -12.65 -9.98
C ILE A 46 1.45 -12.50 -8.60
N GLY A 47 1.33 -11.32 -8.00
CA GLY A 47 1.95 -11.09 -6.70
C GLY A 47 1.51 -9.77 -6.07
N ILE A 48 1.56 -9.77 -4.74
CA ILE A 48 1.36 -8.59 -3.90
C ILE A 48 2.53 -8.48 -2.93
N ILE A 49 3.09 -7.29 -2.80
CA ILE A 49 4.18 -7.02 -1.88
C ILE A 49 3.99 -5.64 -1.24
N ASN A 50 4.57 -5.39 -0.07
CA ASN A 50 4.63 -4.06 0.50
C ASN A 50 5.90 -3.32 0.08
N CYS A 51 5.83 -1.98 0.07
CA CYS A 51 7.03 -1.15 -0.07
C CYS A 51 7.96 -1.36 1.13
N ALA A 52 9.20 -0.87 1.04
CA ALA A 52 10.20 -1.04 2.10
C ALA A 52 10.02 -0.09 3.31
N GLY A 53 8.82 0.44 3.54
CA GLY A 53 8.58 1.55 4.49
C GLY A 53 9.01 2.90 3.92
N CYS A 54 9.11 3.92 4.79
CA CYS A 54 9.59 5.28 4.47
C CYS A 54 11.09 5.39 4.79
N PRO A 55 12.00 5.02 3.86
CA PRO A 55 13.39 4.73 4.16
C PRO A 55 14.26 5.96 3.82
N THR A 56 14.08 7.06 4.55
CA THR A 56 14.91 8.28 4.43
C THR A 56 15.22 8.68 2.96
N VAL A 57 16.37 9.26 2.64
CA VAL A 57 16.74 9.69 1.27
C VAL A 57 17.04 8.51 0.31
N ALA A 58 17.36 7.32 0.83
CA ALA A 58 17.70 6.12 0.07
C ALA A 58 16.47 5.29 -0.38
N ALA A 59 15.28 5.71 0.03
CA ALA A 59 13.96 5.18 -0.35
C ALA A 59 13.83 4.63 -1.77
N PRO A 60 14.26 5.37 -2.80
CA PRO A 60 13.90 5.06 -4.18
C PRO A 60 14.74 3.94 -4.80
N GLU A 61 15.82 3.53 -4.15
CA GLU A 61 16.59 2.35 -4.56
C GLU A 61 16.00 1.09 -3.93
N LYS A 62 15.54 1.18 -2.67
CA LYS A 62 14.90 0.06 -1.98
C LYS A 62 13.58 -0.37 -2.63
N ILE A 63 12.83 0.56 -3.23
CA ILE A 63 11.59 0.21 -3.95
C ILE A 63 11.88 -0.70 -5.15
N MET A 64 13.03 -0.54 -5.81
CA MET A 64 13.36 -1.34 -6.99
C MET A 64 13.52 -2.82 -6.67
N LYS A 65 14.10 -3.18 -5.53
CA LYS A 65 14.19 -4.58 -5.10
C LYS A 65 12.80 -5.23 -4.97
N LYS A 66 11.83 -4.49 -4.42
CA LYS A 66 10.44 -4.96 -4.27
C LYS A 66 9.74 -5.10 -5.62
N VAL A 67 9.97 -4.14 -6.52
CA VAL A 67 9.38 -4.17 -7.87
C VAL A 67 10.01 -5.26 -8.73
N GLN A 68 11.32 -5.47 -8.64
CA GLN A 68 12.02 -6.56 -9.33
C GLN A 68 11.47 -7.93 -8.95
N ALA A 69 11.23 -8.16 -7.65
CA ALA A 69 10.62 -9.40 -7.17
C ALA A 69 9.23 -9.69 -7.78
N LEU A 70 8.49 -8.67 -8.25
CA LEU A 70 7.27 -8.87 -9.04
C LEU A 70 7.57 -8.98 -10.54
N ALA A 71 8.48 -8.16 -11.05
CA ALA A 71 8.84 -8.10 -12.47
C ALA A 71 9.46 -9.40 -12.99
N GLU A 72 10.22 -10.12 -12.16
CA GLU A 72 10.80 -11.43 -12.50
C GLU A 72 9.73 -12.46 -12.88
N PHE A 73 8.50 -12.31 -12.36
CA PHE A 73 7.34 -13.15 -12.72
C PHE A 73 6.52 -12.60 -13.89
N LYS A 74 7.10 -11.70 -14.70
CA LYS A 74 6.54 -11.20 -15.96
C LYS A 74 5.16 -10.56 -15.79
N ILE A 75 5.04 -9.58 -14.89
CA ILE A 75 3.81 -8.78 -14.78
C ILE A 75 3.69 -7.80 -15.95
N ASP A 76 2.46 -7.57 -16.42
CA ASP A 76 2.15 -6.57 -17.46
C ASP A 76 1.91 -5.20 -16.85
N ALA A 77 1.31 -5.18 -15.66
CA ALA A 77 0.99 -3.94 -14.95
C ALA A 77 1.34 -3.99 -13.47
N LEU A 78 1.95 -2.91 -13.00
CA LEU A 78 2.25 -2.68 -11.59
C LEU A 78 1.27 -1.65 -11.04
N HIS A 79 0.39 -2.09 -10.15
CA HIS A 79 -0.50 -1.23 -9.40
C HIS A 79 0.16 -0.74 -8.11
N LEU A 80 0.38 0.57 -8.02
CA LEU A 80 0.71 1.24 -6.77
C LEU A 80 -0.58 1.44 -6.00
N SER A 81 -0.75 0.79 -4.85
CA SER A 81 -2.00 0.85 -4.08
C SER A 81 -2.49 2.27 -3.77
N PHE A 82 -3.78 2.40 -3.44
CA PHE A 82 -4.36 3.70 -3.13
C PHE A 82 -3.66 4.36 -1.93
N CYS A 83 -3.36 3.59 -0.88
CA CYS A 83 -2.62 4.10 0.28
C CYS A 83 -1.24 4.67 -0.10
N LEU A 84 -0.49 4.05 -1.02
CA LEU A 84 0.75 4.64 -1.55
C LEU A 84 0.48 5.95 -2.31
N THR A 85 -0.57 5.98 -3.12
CA THR A 85 -0.91 7.17 -3.93
C THR A 85 -1.37 8.34 -3.04
N ALA A 86 -2.09 8.05 -1.96
CA ALA A 86 -2.64 9.06 -1.05
C ALA A 86 -1.65 9.54 0.02
N LEU A 87 -0.80 8.64 0.53
CA LEU A 87 0.03 8.89 1.72
C LEU A 87 1.52 9.05 1.41
N CYS A 88 2.03 8.40 0.37
CA CYS A 88 3.48 8.31 0.18
C CYS A 88 4.05 9.63 -0.37
N PRO A 89 4.97 10.30 0.34
CA PRO A 89 5.62 11.52 -0.16
C PRO A 89 6.53 11.25 -1.36
N PHE A 90 7.01 10.00 -1.52
CA PHE A 90 7.98 9.62 -2.55
C PHE A 90 7.36 9.02 -3.81
N ILE A 91 6.02 8.98 -3.91
CA ILE A 91 5.33 8.26 -4.99
C ILE A 91 5.78 8.69 -6.39
N ASN A 92 6.00 9.99 -6.61
CA ASN A 92 6.46 10.51 -7.89
C ASN A 92 7.90 10.06 -8.22
N LYS A 93 8.78 10.03 -7.21
CA LYS A 93 10.17 9.56 -7.37
C LYS A 93 10.20 8.06 -7.68
N TYR A 94 9.37 7.26 -7.01
CA TYR A 94 9.20 5.84 -7.30
C TYR A 94 8.73 5.60 -8.72
N VAL A 95 7.65 6.28 -9.15
CA VAL A 95 7.15 6.15 -10.52
C VAL A 95 8.23 6.50 -11.55
N LYS A 96 8.99 7.58 -11.33
CA LYS A 96 10.06 7.98 -12.25
C LYS A 96 11.15 6.91 -12.38
N ILE A 97 11.60 6.35 -11.26
CA ILE A 97 12.67 5.33 -11.25
C ILE A 97 12.17 4.01 -11.83
N ILE A 98 10.98 3.55 -11.42
CA ILE A 98 10.41 2.30 -11.95
C ILE A 98 10.20 2.40 -13.46
N LYS A 99 9.65 3.53 -13.97
CA LYS A 99 9.49 3.72 -15.43
C LYS A 99 10.83 3.71 -16.17
N LYS A 100 11.87 4.32 -15.58
CA LYS A 100 13.21 4.35 -16.16
C LYS A 100 13.83 2.95 -16.23
N SER A 101 13.64 2.14 -15.20
CA SER A 101 14.25 0.81 -15.08
C SER A 101 13.44 -0.30 -15.76
N LEU A 102 12.12 -0.18 -15.84
CA LEU A 102 11.20 -1.21 -16.35
C LEU A 102 10.15 -0.57 -17.28
N PRO A 103 10.57 -0.04 -18.44
CA PRO A 103 9.68 0.69 -19.36
C PRO A 103 8.56 -0.17 -19.94
N GLN A 104 8.72 -1.49 -19.98
CA GLN A 104 7.75 -2.46 -20.47
C GLN A 104 6.56 -2.68 -19.52
N ILE A 105 6.70 -2.34 -18.23
CA ILE A 105 5.64 -2.56 -17.23
C ILE A 105 4.75 -1.32 -17.14
N LYS A 106 3.44 -1.51 -17.31
CA LYS A 106 2.46 -0.43 -17.18
C LYS A 106 2.26 -0.05 -15.71
N ILE A 107 2.70 1.14 -15.33
CA ILE A 107 2.47 1.63 -13.95
C ILE A 107 1.09 2.25 -13.82
N ILE A 108 0.29 1.72 -12.90
CA ILE A 108 -1.03 2.24 -12.53
C ILE A 108 -0.98 2.82 -11.12
N ARG A 109 -1.39 4.08 -10.96
CA ARG A 109 -1.51 4.75 -9.65
C ARG A 109 -2.92 4.50 -9.10
N GLY A 110 -3.04 3.59 -8.15
CA GLY A 110 -4.28 3.23 -7.48
C GLY A 110 -4.65 1.76 -7.63
N THR A 111 -5.51 1.29 -6.72
CA THR A 111 -6.08 -0.07 -6.71
C THR A 111 -7.58 0.04 -6.51
N HIS A 112 -8.01 0.20 -5.26
CA HIS A 112 -9.41 0.38 -4.94
C HIS A 112 -9.94 1.77 -5.26
N LYS A 113 -11.27 1.92 -5.28
CA LYS A 113 -11.96 3.19 -5.47
C LYS A 113 -11.37 4.26 -4.52
N PRO A 114 -11.00 5.44 -5.03
CA PRO A 114 -10.59 6.55 -4.18
C PRO A 114 -11.70 6.94 -3.21
N VAL A 115 -11.33 7.13 -1.95
CA VAL A 115 -12.11 7.92 -0.99
C VAL A 115 -11.52 9.33 -0.93
N GLU A 116 -12.21 10.26 -0.28
CA GLU A 116 -11.69 11.60 -0.07
C GLU A 116 -10.32 11.57 0.59
N LYS A 117 -9.34 12.18 -0.08
CA LYS A 117 -7.91 12.01 0.26
C LYS A 117 -7.60 12.56 1.64
N THR A 118 -8.17 13.71 2.00
CA THR A 118 -7.96 14.37 3.29
C THR A 118 -8.49 13.53 4.44
N ASP A 119 -9.67 12.91 4.26
CA ASP A 119 -10.29 12.12 5.32
C ASP A 119 -9.55 10.80 5.49
N PHE A 120 -9.11 10.19 4.39
CA PHE A 120 -8.23 9.04 4.43
C PHE A 120 -6.90 9.33 5.14
N GLN A 121 -6.28 10.47 4.84
CA GLN A 121 -5.05 10.90 5.51
C GLN A 121 -5.25 11.12 7.01
N LYS A 122 -6.35 11.78 7.42
CA LYS A 122 -6.69 11.96 8.84
C LYS A 122 -6.91 10.63 9.54
N GLY A 123 -7.69 9.73 8.93
CA GLY A 123 -7.96 8.40 9.48
C GLY A 123 -6.69 7.57 9.66
N VAL A 124 -5.83 7.53 8.63
CA VAL A 124 -4.56 6.79 8.73
C VAL A 124 -3.60 7.42 9.73
N LYS A 125 -3.57 8.76 9.84
CA LYS A 125 -2.79 9.44 10.89
C LYS A 125 -3.24 8.97 12.27
N GLU A 126 -4.55 8.91 12.52
CA GLU A 126 -5.08 8.47 13.81
C GLU A 126 -4.76 6.99 14.08
N LEU A 127 -4.81 6.13 13.06
CA LEU A 127 -4.43 4.71 13.22
C LEU A 127 -2.95 4.54 13.61
N LEU A 128 -2.06 5.36 13.05
CA LEU A 128 -0.61 5.28 13.28
C LEU A 128 -0.14 6.06 14.52
N CYS A 129 -0.85 7.14 14.85
CA CYS A 129 -0.53 8.07 15.91
C CYS A 129 -1.80 8.35 16.72
N GLN A 130 -2.27 7.36 17.48
CA GLN A 130 -3.54 7.44 18.19
C GLN A 130 -3.55 8.60 19.19
N THR A 131 -4.41 9.59 18.92
CA THR A 131 -4.59 10.79 19.75
C THR A 131 -5.92 10.77 20.52
N LEU A 132 -6.93 10.06 20.01
CA LEU A 132 -8.25 9.94 20.62
C LEU A 132 -8.33 8.79 21.62
N THR A 133 -7.55 7.74 21.41
CA THR A 133 -7.51 6.57 22.29
C THR A 133 -6.10 6.01 22.29
N SER A 134 -5.20 6.57 23.10
CA SER A 134 -3.82 6.10 23.12
C SER A 134 -3.72 4.68 23.70
N PRO A 135 -3.02 3.73 23.03
CA PRO A 135 -2.78 2.42 23.58
C PRO A 135 -1.98 2.56 24.86
N GLN A 136 -2.26 1.70 25.83
CA GLN A 136 -1.41 1.57 26.99
C GLN A 136 -0.08 0.94 26.59
N THR A 137 1.00 1.42 27.19
CA THR A 137 2.38 1.04 26.85
C THR A 137 3.07 0.43 28.07
N MET A 138 4.26 -0.14 27.87
CA MET A 138 5.13 -0.57 28.98
C MET A 138 5.48 0.59 29.92
N THR A 139 5.51 1.84 29.43
CA THR A 139 5.75 3.02 30.27
C THR A 139 4.65 3.20 31.31
N ASP A 140 3.39 2.93 30.95
CA ASP A 140 2.27 3.02 31.87
C ASP A 140 2.35 1.95 32.97
N MET A 141 2.86 0.76 32.63
CA MET A 141 3.17 -0.28 33.61
C MET A 141 4.31 0.15 34.55
N ILE A 142 5.43 0.64 33.99
CA ILE A 142 6.59 1.09 34.77
C ILE A 142 6.24 2.23 35.72
N LYS A 143 5.36 3.15 35.30
CA LYS A 143 4.89 4.28 36.10
C LYS A 143 3.72 3.96 37.04
N GLY A 144 3.17 2.74 36.97
CA GLY A 144 1.98 2.36 37.75
C GLY A 144 0.70 3.10 37.33
N THR A 145 0.65 3.66 36.11
CA THR A 145 -0.52 4.37 35.56
C THR A 145 -1.37 3.48 34.64
N LEU A 146 -1.02 2.20 34.52
CA LEU A 146 -1.73 1.21 33.71
C LEU A 146 -3.14 0.93 34.26
N LYS A 147 -4.16 1.14 33.44
CA LYS A 147 -5.54 0.71 33.66
C LYS A 147 -5.69 -0.77 33.31
N ILE A 148 -6.04 -1.59 34.28
CA ILE A 148 -6.31 -3.02 34.10
C ILE A 148 -7.84 -3.22 34.18
N PRO A 149 -8.47 -3.99 33.27
CA PRO A 149 -9.88 -4.33 33.39
C PRO A 149 -10.18 -4.98 34.74
N GLN A 150 -11.27 -4.59 35.39
CA GLN A 150 -11.78 -5.32 36.54
C GLN A 150 -12.57 -6.51 35.98
N GLU A 151 -12.18 -7.74 36.37
CA GLU A 151 -12.89 -8.97 36.01
C GLU A 151 -14.32 -8.99 36.54
#